data_AF-A0A537YM99-F1
#
_entry.id   AF-A0A537YM99-F1
#
_cell.length_a   1.000
_cell.length_b   1.000
_cell.length_c   1.000
_cell.angle_alpha   90.00
_cell.angle_beta   90.00
_cell.angle_gamma   90.00
#
_symmetry.space_group_name_H-M   'P 1'
#
loop_
_entity.id
_entity.type
_entity.pdbx_description
1 polymer ?
#
loop_
_entity_poly.entity_id
_entity_poly.type
_entity_poly.pdbx_seq_one_letter_code
_entity_poly.pdbx_strand_id
1 'polypeptide(L)'
;MERDLSVGTVFSAAFSAFAARARVLVPIVFFSSLVVSAISRLLGPEGIGFLVGWVVDAAFFALVQAVAMTVLRDLRERRPASSIGDLLATALPPLPAATLVGVLALAAVTVALVFLIVPGLYLMTIWAVVLPVAVVERPGVFDAFGRSRGLVRGNGWKVLGVVLLLGLLLAVSAALALLLHRHAAGPVVSILFGSLLSSVIAPIQMLVLGVLYFRLLDIERERPAESVLEQPGDSAS
;
A
#
# COMPACT_ATOMS: atom_id res chain seq x y z
N MET A 1 11.07 -7.69 -19.64
CA MET A 1 11.06 -7.19 -18.23
C MET A 1 11.03 -8.44 -17.37
N GLU A 2 12.08 -8.72 -16.58
CA GLU A 2 12.19 -9.99 -15.85
C GLU A 2 10.97 -10.20 -14.94
N ARG A 3 10.32 -11.35 -15.19
CA ARG A 3 9.01 -11.80 -14.67
C ARG A 3 9.05 -12.35 -13.25
N ASP A 4 10.17 -12.20 -12.56
CA ASP A 4 10.29 -12.80 -11.24
C ASP A 4 9.67 -11.89 -10.18
N LEU A 5 8.96 -12.51 -9.23
CA LEU A 5 8.46 -11.85 -8.02
C LEU A 5 9.58 -11.76 -6.99
N SER A 6 10.77 -11.32 -7.42
CA SER A 6 11.92 -11.17 -6.54
C SER A 6 11.71 -9.94 -5.65
N VAL A 7 12.03 -10.07 -4.37
CA VAL A 7 11.92 -8.97 -3.40
C VAL A 7 12.71 -7.76 -3.88
N GLY A 8 13.95 -7.96 -4.34
CA GLY A 8 14.81 -6.90 -4.84
C GLY A 8 14.23 -6.14 -6.03
N THR A 9 13.61 -6.85 -6.99
CA THR A 9 13.03 -6.22 -8.17
C THR A 9 11.78 -5.40 -7.83
N VAL A 10 10.96 -5.86 -6.86
CA VAL A 10 9.79 -5.10 -6.38
C VAL A 10 10.22 -3.79 -5.73
N PHE A 11 11.18 -3.84 -4.81
CA PHE A 11 11.69 -2.63 -4.14
C PHE A 11 12.40 -1.70 -5.12
N SER A 12 13.27 -2.21 -5.98
CA SER A 12 13.97 -1.41 -7.00
C SER A 12 13.00 -0.65 -7.90
N ALA A 13 11.92 -1.32 -8.35
CA ALA A 13 10.87 -0.67 -9.15
C ALA A 13 10.07 0.38 -8.36
N ALA A 14 9.80 0.14 -7.07
CA ALA A 14 9.14 1.12 -6.23
C ALA A 14 10.03 2.36 -5.98
N PHE A 15 11.32 2.16 -5.72
CA PHE A 15 12.29 3.24 -5.55
C PHE A 15 12.49 4.04 -6.84
N SER A 16 12.54 3.38 -8.00
CA SER A 16 12.64 4.09 -9.29
C SER A 16 11.39 4.89 -9.60
N ALA A 17 10.19 4.35 -9.32
CA ALA A 17 8.94 5.07 -9.44
C ALA A 17 8.87 6.28 -8.49
N PHE A 18 9.32 6.11 -7.24
CA PHE A 18 9.42 7.20 -6.28
C PHE A 18 10.38 8.27 -6.79
N ALA A 19 11.60 7.92 -7.18
CA ALA A 19 12.60 8.86 -7.68
C ALA A 19 12.10 9.64 -8.92
N ALA A 20 11.38 8.97 -9.82
CA ALA A 20 10.82 9.58 -11.02
C ALA A 20 9.70 10.60 -10.73
N ARG A 21 9.00 10.47 -9.59
CA ARG A 21 7.80 11.27 -9.25
C ARG A 21 7.85 11.90 -7.86
N ALA A 22 9.02 11.94 -7.22
CA ALA A 22 9.19 12.43 -5.84
C ALA A 22 8.73 13.88 -5.68
N ARG A 23 8.95 14.73 -6.71
CA ARG A 23 8.52 16.13 -6.73
C ARG A 23 7.00 16.32 -6.55
N VAL A 24 6.21 15.30 -6.89
CA VAL A 24 4.74 15.33 -6.78
C VAL A 24 4.29 14.55 -5.55
N LEU A 25 4.88 13.38 -5.29
CA LEU A 25 4.54 12.53 -4.16
C LEU A 25 4.87 13.18 -2.80
N VAL A 26 6.07 13.74 -2.66
CA VAL A 26 6.56 14.27 -1.38
C VAL A 26 5.68 15.41 -0.87
N PRO A 27 5.34 16.46 -1.66
CA PRO A 27 4.48 17.53 -1.18
C PRO A 27 3.07 17.04 -0.82
N ILE A 28 2.45 16.20 -1.66
CA ILE A 28 1.10 15.67 -1.40
C ILE A 28 1.08 14.95 -0.04
N VAL A 29 2.03 14.04 0.19
CA VAL A 29 2.08 13.28 1.43
C VAL A 29 2.49 14.14 2.62
N PHE A 30 3.42 15.08 2.45
CA PHE A 30 3.81 16.01 3.50
C PHE A 30 2.63 16.86 3.98
N PHE A 31 1.90 17.52 3.07
CA PHE A 31 0.74 18.33 3.47
C PHE A 31 -0.41 17.49 4.00
N SER A 32 -0.67 16.32 3.42
CA SER A 32 -1.71 15.40 3.91
C SER A 32 -1.37 14.89 5.31
N SER A 33 -0.12 14.54 5.58
CA SER A 33 0.32 14.09 6.91
C SER A 33 0.31 15.21 7.95
N LEU A 34 0.56 16.47 7.55
CA LEU A 34 0.36 17.62 8.44
C LEU A 34 -1.10 17.76 8.87
N VAL A 35 -2.02 17.65 7.91
CA VAL A 35 -3.47 17.73 8.18
C VAL A 35 -3.90 16.58 9.10
N VAL A 36 -3.49 15.35 8.80
CA VAL A 36 -3.74 14.17 9.64
C VAL A 36 -3.19 14.38 11.05
N SER A 37 -1.92 14.81 11.17
CA SER A 37 -1.27 15.04 12.47
C SER A 37 -1.97 16.12 13.30
N ALA A 38 -2.46 17.18 12.66
CA ALA A 38 -3.21 18.25 13.32
C ALA A 38 -4.58 17.75 13.81
N ILE A 39 -5.31 17.01 12.96
CA ILE A 39 -6.60 16.41 13.30
C ILE A 39 -6.44 15.43 14.47
N SER A 40 -5.50 14.50 14.39
CA SER A 40 -5.27 13.49 15.44
C SER A 40 -4.91 14.11 16.79
N ARG A 41 -4.21 15.26 16.81
CA ARG A 41 -3.92 15.99 18.05
C ARG A 41 -5.11 16.74 18.62
N LEU A 42 -5.95 17.32 17.76
CA LEU A 42 -7.17 18.00 18.20
C LEU A 42 -8.17 17.00 18.81
N LEU A 43 -8.25 15.80 18.23
CA LEU A 43 -9.14 14.75 18.68
C LEU A 43 -8.66 14.05 19.95
N GLY A 44 -7.35 14.06 20.20
CA GLY A 44 -6.73 13.34 21.30
C GLY A 44 -6.62 11.83 21.06
N PRO A 45 -5.76 11.13 21.82
CA PRO A 45 -5.46 9.72 21.57
C PRO A 45 -6.48 8.75 22.19
N GLU A 46 -7.49 9.24 22.90
CA GLU A 46 -8.41 8.42 23.71
C GLU A 46 -9.86 8.51 23.22
N GLY A 47 -10.68 7.55 23.66
CA GLY A 47 -12.13 7.55 23.41
C GLY A 47 -12.48 7.63 21.92
N ILE A 48 -13.36 8.57 21.57
CA ILE A 48 -13.77 8.77 20.18
C ILE A 48 -12.64 9.31 19.29
N GLY A 49 -11.68 10.02 19.88
CA GLY A 49 -10.54 10.57 19.16
C GLY A 49 -9.64 9.49 18.57
N PHE A 50 -9.46 8.40 19.31
CA PHE A 50 -8.78 7.19 18.82
C PHE A 50 -9.47 6.61 17.57
N LEU A 51 -10.79 6.39 17.64
CA LEU A 51 -11.55 5.78 16.55
C LEU A 51 -11.56 6.66 15.29
N VAL A 52 -11.76 7.97 15.47
CA VAL A 52 -11.76 8.92 14.35
C VAL A 52 -10.36 9.06 13.77
N GLY A 53 -9.32 9.16 14.60
CA GLY A 53 -7.92 9.19 14.15
C GLY A 53 -7.57 7.97 13.31
N TRP A 54 -8.05 6.79 13.70
CA TRP A 54 -7.82 5.55 12.95
C TRP A 54 -8.49 5.54 11.57
N VAL A 55 -9.71 6.09 11.46
CA VAL A 55 -10.39 6.27 10.17
C VAL A 55 -9.66 7.31 9.32
N VAL A 56 -9.16 8.40 9.92
CA VAL A 56 -8.38 9.44 9.25
C VAL A 56 -7.07 8.87 8.70
N ASP A 57 -6.35 8.05 9.47
CA ASP A 57 -5.13 7.37 9.03
C ASP A 57 -5.42 6.40 7.88
N ALA A 58 -6.50 5.61 7.98
CA ALA A 58 -6.90 4.72 6.90
C ALA A 58 -7.26 5.48 5.62
N ALA A 59 -7.93 6.64 5.74
CA ALA A 59 -8.24 7.51 4.61
C ALA A 59 -6.99 8.11 3.98
N PHE A 60 -6.02 8.51 4.81
CA PHE A 60 -4.71 8.97 4.35
C PHE A 60 -3.98 7.87 3.57
N PHE A 61 -3.89 6.65 4.10
CA PHE A 61 -3.25 5.56 3.39
C PHE A 61 -3.98 5.17 2.10
N ALA A 62 -5.32 5.19 2.11
CA ALA A 62 -6.12 4.98 0.90
C ALA A 62 -5.83 6.04 -0.17
N LEU A 63 -5.68 7.32 0.23
CA LEU A 63 -5.30 8.41 -0.67
C LEU A 63 -3.92 8.20 -1.26
N VAL A 64 -2.91 7.95 -0.43
CA VAL A 64 -1.54 7.73 -0.89
C VAL A 64 -1.47 6.50 -1.80
N GLN A 65 -2.20 5.42 -1.48
CA GLN A 65 -2.28 4.26 -2.36
C GLN A 65 -2.91 4.59 -3.70
N ALA A 66 -4.00 5.36 -3.72
CA ALA A 66 -4.67 5.74 -4.96
C ALA A 66 -3.77 6.61 -5.84
N VAL A 67 -3.06 7.58 -5.27
CA VAL A 67 -2.05 8.37 -5.97
C VAL A 67 -0.90 7.48 -6.48
N ALA A 68 -0.40 6.55 -5.67
CA ALA A 68 0.65 5.63 -6.07
C ALA A 68 0.25 4.73 -7.25
N MET A 69 -1.00 4.24 -7.27
CA MET A 69 -1.51 3.43 -8.38
C MET A 69 -1.62 4.25 -9.67
N THR A 70 -2.08 5.51 -9.61
CA THR A 70 -2.10 6.41 -10.77
C THR A 70 -0.68 6.67 -11.29
N VAL A 71 0.27 6.94 -10.40
CA VAL A 71 1.68 7.12 -10.77
C VAL A 71 2.26 5.89 -11.45
N LEU A 72 2.05 4.70 -10.89
CA LEU A 72 2.55 3.45 -11.48
C LEU A 72 1.90 3.18 -12.84
N ARG A 73 0.62 3.47 -12.99
CA ARG A 73 -0.08 3.38 -14.27
C ARG A 73 0.52 4.34 -15.29
N ASP A 74 0.72 5.60 -14.94
CA ASP A 74 1.32 6.61 -15.82
C ASP A 74 2.73 6.19 -16.26
N LEU A 75 3.53 5.64 -15.35
CA LEU A 75 4.87 5.13 -15.67
C LEU A 75 4.83 3.91 -16.60
N ARG A 76 3.91 2.96 -16.37
CA ARG A 76 3.73 1.79 -17.26
C ARG A 76 3.26 2.20 -18.65
N GLU A 77 2.35 3.17 -18.73
CA GLU A 77 1.77 3.66 -19.99
C GLU A 77 2.63 4.76 -20.65
N ARG A 78 3.81 5.09 -20.09
CA ARG A 78 4.70 6.17 -20.55
C ARG A 78 4.00 7.53 -20.69
N ARG A 79 3.03 7.81 -19.83
CA ARG A 79 2.31 9.08 -19.80
C ARG A 79 3.13 10.18 -19.12
N PRO A 80 2.93 11.45 -19.53
CA PRO A 80 3.50 12.59 -18.81
C PRO A 80 3.05 12.62 -17.35
N ALA A 81 3.75 13.41 -16.52
CA ALA A 81 3.38 13.54 -15.11
C ALA A 81 1.99 14.17 -14.99
N SER A 82 1.04 13.44 -14.40
CA SER A 82 -0.24 14.02 -13.98
C SER A 82 0.02 15.16 -12.99
N SER A 83 -0.74 16.25 -13.12
CA SER A 83 -0.67 17.35 -12.15
C SER A 83 -1.20 16.89 -10.78
N ILE A 84 -0.91 17.65 -9.72
CA ILE A 84 -1.44 17.35 -8.38
C ILE A 84 -2.98 17.30 -8.41
N GLY A 85 -3.62 18.21 -9.15
CA GLY A 85 -5.08 18.24 -9.30
C GLY A 85 -5.62 16.99 -9.96
N ASP A 86 -4.99 16.52 -11.04
CA ASP A 86 -5.41 15.31 -11.76
C ASP A 86 -5.24 14.05 -10.91
N LEU A 87 -4.14 13.98 -10.14
CA LEU A 87 -3.88 12.88 -9.21
C LEU A 87 -4.95 12.82 -8.12
N LEU A 88 -5.29 13.96 -7.51
CA LEU A 88 -6.33 14.02 -6.48
C LEU A 88 -7.71 13.72 -7.08
N ALA A 89 -8.06 14.27 -8.24
CA ALA A 89 -9.32 13.99 -8.92
C ALA A 89 -9.50 12.50 -9.25
N THR A 90 -8.40 11.81 -9.58
CA THR A 90 -8.40 10.37 -9.85
C THR A 90 -8.42 9.54 -8.55
N ALA A 91 -7.77 10.04 -7.50
CA ALA A 91 -7.60 9.33 -6.24
C ALA A 91 -8.79 9.45 -5.27
N LEU A 92 -9.57 10.53 -5.35
CA LEU A 92 -10.72 10.80 -4.47
C LEU A 92 -11.90 9.81 -4.65
N PRO A 93 -12.33 9.43 -5.88
CA PRO A 93 -13.51 8.57 -6.06
C PRO A 93 -13.47 7.21 -5.33
N PRO A 94 -12.36 6.44 -5.32
CA PRO A 94 -12.31 5.17 -4.59
C PRO A 94 -12.12 5.34 -3.07
N LEU A 95 -11.90 6.56 -2.55
CA LEU A 95 -11.51 6.76 -1.16
C LEU A 95 -12.47 6.15 -0.14
N PRO A 96 -13.81 6.33 -0.22
CA PRO A 96 -14.69 5.83 0.85
C PRO A 96 -14.60 4.30 0.99
N ALA A 97 -14.64 3.59 -0.14
CA ALA A 97 -14.53 2.14 -0.17
C ALA A 97 -13.12 1.66 0.26
N ALA A 98 -12.06 2.28 -0.28
CA ALA A 98 -10.68 1.94 0.06
C ALA A 98 -10.35 2.24 1.53
N THR A 99 -10.92 3.31 2.10
CA THR A 99 -10.81 3.63 3.53
C THR A 99 -11.46 2.54 4.36
N LEU A 100 -12.68 2.11 4.03
CA LEU A 100 -13.36 1.05 4.79
C LEU A 100 -12.60 -0.28 4.70
N VAL A 101 -12.10 -0.64 3.52
CA VAL A 101 -11.22 -1.80 3.33
C VAL A 101 -9.95 -1.67 4.18
N GLY A 102 -9.31 -0.50 4.18
CA GLY A 102 -8.12 -0.21 4.97
C GLY A 102 -8.35 -0.35 6.48
N VAL A 103 -9.45 0.22 6.98
CA VAL A 103 -9.86 0.09 8.40
C VAL A 103 -10.06 -1.37 8.77
N LEU A 104 -10.81 -2.14 7.98
CA LEU A 104 -11.08 -3.55 8.27
C LEU A 104 -9.81 -4.41 8.20
N ALA A 105 -8.94 -4.18 7.21
CA ALA A 105 -7.68 -4.89 7.08
C ALA A 105 -6.77 -4.59 8.28
N LEU A 106 -6.64 -3.32 8.66
CA LEU A 106 -5.84 -2.89 9.79
C LEU A 106 -6.39 -3.45 11.10
N ALA A 107 -7.71 -3.46 11.29
CA ALA A 107 -8.38 -4.08 12.43
C ALA A 107 -7.97 -5.54 12.60
N ALA A 108 -8.21 -6.33 11.56
CA ALA A 108 -8.04 -7.76 11.60
C ALA A 108 -6.56 -8.16 11.72
N VAL A 109 -5.66 -7.45 11.03
CA VAL A 109 -4.21 -7.65 11.16
C VAL A 109 -3.71 -7.29 12.57
N THR A 110 -4.17 -6.17 13.14
CA THR A 110 -3.76 -5.74 14.48
C THR A 110 -4.22 -6.73 15.53
N VAL A 111 -5.50 -7.13 15.50
CA VAL A 111 -6.04 -8.15 16.42
C VAL A 111 -5.28 -9.46 16.27
N ALA A 112 -5.02 -9.90 15.03
CA ALA A 112 -4.27 -11.13 14.80
C ALA A 112 -2.85 -11.05 15.36
N LEU A 113 -2.11 -9.97 15.13
CA LEU A 113 -0.76 -9.79 15.68
C LEU A 113 -0.71 -9.71 17.20
N VAL A 114 -1.71 -9.08 17.84
CA VAL A 114 -1.81 -8.98 19.30
C VAL A 114 -2.03 -10.35 19.94
N PHE A 115 -2.88 -11.18 19.34
CA PHE A 115 -3.16 -12.52 19.87
C PHE A 115 -2.07 -13.54 19.49
N LEU A 116 -1.56 -13.51 18.25
CA LEU A 116 -0.56 -14.47 17.78
C LEU A 116 0.18 -13.96 16.52
N ILE A 117 1.52 -13.96 16.57
CA ILE A 117 2.36 -13.43 15.48
C ILE A 117 2.10 -14.16 14.15
N VAL A 118 1.94 -15.48 14.17
CA VAL A 118 1.80 -16.29 12.94
C VAL A 118 0.51 -15.97 12.16
N PRO A 119 -0.69 -15.95 12.76
CA PRO A 119 -1.91 -15.44 12.12
C PRO A 119 -1.79 -14.01 11.60
N GLY A 120 -1.13 -13.12 12.35
CA GLY A 120 -0.90 -11.75 11.91
C GLY A 120 -0.09 -11.67 10.62
N LEU A 121 1.04 -12.38 10.55
CA LEU A 121 1.87 -12.45 9.34
C LEU A 121 1.13 -13.11 8.17
N TYR A 122 0.32 -14.14 8.44
CA TYR A 122 -0.51 -14.77 7.42
C TYR A 122 -1.51 -13.79 6.82
N LEU A 123 -2.27 -13.05 7.65
CA LEU A 123 -3.22 -12.03 7.20
C LEU A 123 -2.53 -10.90 6.43
N MET A 124 -1.41 -10.39 6.95
CA MET A 124 -0.61 -9.37 6.24
C MET A 124 -0.19 -9.86 4.85
N THR A 125 0.15 -11.14 4.71
CA THR A 125 0.59 -11.72 3.43
C THR A 125 -0.58 -11.83 2.45
N ILE A 126 -1.69 -12.44 2.86
CA ILE A 126 -2.84 -12.66 1.95
C ILE A 126 -3.56 -11.35 1.59
N TRP A 127 -3.42 -10.30 2.40
CA TRP A 127 -4.03 -8.99 2.17
C TRP A 127 -3.03 -7.90 1.80
N ALA A 128 -1.77 -8.25 1.49
CA ALA A 128 -0.71 -7.29 1.16
C ALA A 128 -1.13 -6.32 0.05
N VAL A 129 -1.92 -6.79 -0.92
CA VAL A 129 -2.36 -6.00 -2.08
C VAL A 129 -3.84 -5.61 -2.02
N VAL A 130 -4.46 -5.63 -0.83
CA VAL A 130 -5.90 -5.35 -0.68
C VAL A 130 -6.27 -3.90 -1.01
N LEU A 131 -5.44 -2.92 -0.60
CA LEU A 131 -5.67 -1.52 -0.96
C LEU A 131 -5.48 -1.26 -2.47
N PRO A 132 -4.40 -1.76 -3.13
CA PRO A 132 -4.29 -1.70 -4.60
C PRO A 132 -5.53 -2.25 -5.32
N VAL A 133 -6.06 -3.40 -4.86
CA VAL A 133 -7.30 -3.99 -5.40
C VAL A 133 -8.49 -3.06 -5.19
N ALA A 134 -8.70 -2.56 -3.98
CA ALA A 134 -9.82 -1.67 -3.66
C ALA A 134 -9.80 -0.37 -4.49
N VAL A 135 -8.60 0.14 -4.79
CA VAL A 135 -8.40 1.36 -5.58
C VAL A 135 -8.61 1.11 -7.08
N VAL A 136 -7.98 0.06 -7.62
CA VAL A 136 -7.89 -0.16 -9.07
C VAL A 136 -9.05 -0.97 -9.60
N GLU A 137 -9.35 -2.10 -8.96
CA GLU A 137 -10.43 -3.00 -9.41
C GLU A 137 -11.79 -2.56 -8.87
N ARG A 138 -11.81 -1.77 -7.78
CA ARG A 138 -13.02 -1.25 -7.12
C ARG A 138 -14.13 -2.31 -6.90
N PRO A 139 -13.80 -3.53 -6.41
CA PRO A 139 -14.83 -4.51 -6.10
C PRO A 139 -15.58 -4.08 -4.82
N GLY A 140 -16.58 -4.86 -4.41
CA GLY A 140 -17.19 -4.70 -3.09
C GLY A 140 -16.14 -4.79 -1.97
N VAL A 141 -16.45 -4.19 -0.80
CA VAL A 141 -15.51 -4.09 0.33
C VAL A 141 -14.97 -5.46 0.75
N PHE A 142 -15.84 -6.46 0.90
CA PHE A 142 -15.43 -7.82 1.25
C PHE A 142 -14.80 -8.57 0.07
N ASP A 143 -15.27 -8.30 -1.15
CA ASP A 143 -14.73 -8.91 -2.37
C ASP A 143 -13.26 -8.50 -2.60
N ALA A 144 -12.86 -7.29 -2.18
CA ALA A 144 -11.47 -6.84 -2.23
C ALA A 144 -10.51 -7.77 -1.48
N PHE A 145 -10.93 -8.29 -0.32
CA PHE A 145 -10.14 -9.23 0.49
C PHE A 145 -10.01 -10.59 -0.20
N GLY A 146 -11.11 -11.10 -0.75
CA GLY A 146 -11.11 -12.36 -1.51
C GLY A 146 -10.23 -12.25 -2.75
N ARG A 147 -10.32 -11.13 -3.46
CA ARG A 147 -9.53 -10.84 -4.66
C ARG A 147 -8.03 -10.71 -4.37
N SER A 148 -7.65 -10.00 -3.30
CA SER A 148 -6.27 -9.90 -2.83
C SER A 148 -5.67 -11.28 -2.51
N ARG A 149 -6.43 -12.11 -1.78
CA ARG A 149 -6.03 -13.49 -1.49
C ARG A 149 -5.89 -14.34 -2.77
N GLY A 150 -6.76 -14.13 -3.75
CA GLY A 150 -6.68 -14.77 -5.06
C GLY A 150 -5.37 -14.45 -5.78
N LEU A 151 -5.01 -13.17 -5.86
CA LEU A 151 -3.76 -12.70 -6.48
C LEU A 151 -2.51 -13.26 -5.79
N VAL A 152 -2.51 -13.34 -4.46
CA VAL A 152 -1.38 -13.85 -3.67
C VAL A 152 -1.23 -15.37 -3.77
N ARG A 153 -2.28 -16.09 -4.19
CA ARG A 153 -2.31 -17.56 -4.21
C ARG A 153 -1.22 -18.14 -5.13
N GLY A 154 -0.41 -19.03 -4.56
CA GLY A 154 0.74 -19.64 -5.24
C GLY A 154 2.02 -18.80 -5.19
N ASN A 155 1.99 -17.59 -4.63
CA ASN A 155 3.15 -16.70 -4.49
C ASN A 155 3.40 -16.27 -3.02
N GLY A 156 2.74 -16.92 -2.05
CA GLY A 156 2.71 -16.50 -0.64
C GLY A 156 4.09 -16.28 -0.01
N TRP A 157 5.07 -17.16 -0.24
CA TRP A 157 6.42 -17.01 0.30
C TRP A 157 7.16 -15.78 -0.23
N LYS A 158 7.01 -15.50 -1.53
CA LYS A 158 7.64 -14.33 -2.16
C LYS A 158 6.96 -13.04 -1.66
N VAL A 159 5.64 -13.04 -1.55
CA VAL A 159 4.86 -11.94 -0.95
C VAL A 159 5.24 -11.71 0.50
N LEU A 160 5.37 -12.77 1.29
CA LEU A 160 5.81 -12.69 2.69
C LEU A 160 7.20 -12.05 2.79
N GLY A 161 8.15 -12.42 1.92
CA GLY A 161 9.47 -11.77 1.87
C GLY A 161 9.40 -10.27 1.61
N VAL A 162 8.53 -9.83 0.68
CA VAL A 162 8.28 -8.40 0.43
C VAL A 162 7.67 -7.72 1.66
N VAL A 163 6.65 -8.33 2.26
CA VAL A 163 5.95 -7.80 3.45
C VAL A 163 6.88 -7.70 4.65
N LEU A 164 7.75 -8.70 4.89
CA LEU A 164 8.71 -8.69 5.98
C LEU A 164 9.76 -7.59 5.80
N LEU A 165 10.32 -7.45 4.59
CA LEU A 165 11.28 -6.39 4.32
C LEU A 165 10.64 -5.00 4.42
N LEU A 166 9.39 -4.87 3.97
CA LEU A 166 8.62 -3.65 4.12
C LEU A 166 8.34 -3.36 5.59
N GLY A 167 7.94 -4.37 6.36
CA GLY A 167 7.73 -4.27 7.80
C GLY A 167 8.99 -3.84 8.55
N LEU A 168 10.16 -4.36 8.16
CA LEU A 168 11.46 -3.93 8.71
C LEU A 168 11.75 -2.47 8.41
N LEU A 169 11.53 -2.02 7.15
CA LEU A 169 11.68 -0.62 6.77
C LEU A 169 10.78 0.30 7.62
N LEU A 170 9.52 -0.09 7.82
CA LEU A 170 8.56 0.65 8.62
C LEU A 170 8.94 0.66 10.10
N ALA A 171 9.40 -0.46 10.66
CA ALA A 171 9.86 -0.56 12.03
C ALA A 171 11.07 0.35 12.31
N VAL A 172 12.07 0.36 11.41
CA VAL A 172 13.23 1.26 11.51
C VAL A 172 12.80 2.72 11.41
N SER A 173 11.89 3.04 10.50
CA SER A 173 11.35 4.40 10.34
C SER A 173 10.58 4.85 11.59
N ALA A 174 9.76 3.96 12.17
CA ALA A 174 9.04 4.23 13.41
C ALA A 174 9.99 4.43 14.59
N ALA A 175 11.02 3.60 14.73
CA ALA A 175 12.04 3.75 15.77
C ALA A 175 12.78 5.10 15.64
N LEU A 176 13.12 5.51 14.42
CA LEU A 176 13.72 6.82 14.15
C LEU A 176 12.76 7.96 14.51
N ALA A 177 11.49 7.88 14.11
CA ALA A 177 10.47 8.87 14.49
C ALA A 177 10.33 9.00 16.01
N LEU A 178 10.30 7.89 16.75
CA LEU A 178 10.25 7.89 18.21
C LEU A 178 11.49 8.52 18.83
N LEU A 179 12.68 8.21 18.30
CA LEU A 179 13.93 8.81 18.76
C LEU A 179 13.93 10.32 18.54
N LEU A 180 13.54 10.78 17.36
CA LEU A 180 13.44 12.20 17.03
C LEU A 180 12.40 12.92 17.90
N HIS A 181 11.24 12.30 18.13
CA HIS A 181 10.20 12.84 18.99
C HIS A 181 10.72 13.11 20.41
N ARG A 182 11.52 12.18 20.98
CA ARG A 182 12.12 12.34 22.31
C ARG A 182 13.10 13.52 22.41
N HIS A 183 13.71 13.92 21.30
CA HIS A 183 14.71 15.00 21.25
C HIS A 183 14.17 16.29 20.61
N ALA A 184 12.90 16.31 20.20
CA ALA A 184 12.31 17.46 19.54
C ALA A 184 12.10 18.63 20.51
N ALA A 185 12.47 19.84 20.09
CA ALA A 185 12.27 21.08 20.85
C ALA A 185 10.81 21.57 20.81
N GLY A 186 9.85 20.69 21.09
CA GLY A 186 8.44 21.00 21.24
C GLY A 186 7.50 20.36 20.19
N PRO A 187 6.17 20.52 20.36
CA PRO A 187 5.17 19.78 19.61
C PRO A 187 5.17 20.09 18.11
N VAL A 188 5.43 21.34 17.73
CA VAL A 188 5.45 21.78 16.32
C VAL A 188 6.62 21.13 15.58
N VAL A 189 7.82 21.17 16.17
CA VAL A 189 9.03 20.55 15.62
C VAL A 189 8.81 19.05 15.40
N SER A 190 8.21 18.37 16.38
CA SER A 190 7.86 16.95 16.23
C SER A 190 6.87 16.68 15.10
N ILE A 191 5.88 17.54 14.85
CA ILE A 191 4.94 17.36 13.71
C ILE A 191 5.68 17.51 12.40
N LEU A 192 6.49 18.56 12.26
CA LEU A 192 7.20 18.84 11.01
C LEU A 192 8.15 17.69 10.67
N PHE A 193 8.90 17.18 11.65
CA PHE A 193 9.78 16.03 11.44
C PHE A 193 9.02 14.74 11.13
N GLY A 194 7.95 14.43 11.86
CA GLY A 194 7.12 13.26 11.58
C GLY A 194 6.51 13.30 10.18
N SER A 195 6.02 14.48 9.77
CA SER A 195 5.46 14.72 8.44
C SER A 195 6.53 14.60 7.36
N LEU A 196 7.73 15.15 7.61
CA LEU A 196 8.87 15.04 6.70
C LEU A 196 9.34 13.58 6.52
N LEU A 197 9.36 12.80 7.60
CA LEU A 197 9.70 11.38 7.49
C LEU A 197 8.61 10.62 6.72
N SER A 198 7.34 10.86 7.05
CA SER A 198 6.21 10.20 6.40
C SER A 198 6.12 10.52 4.90
N SER A 199 6.54 11.72 4.48
CA SER A 199 6.50 12.15 3.08
C SER A 199 7.46 11.37 2.17
N VAL A 200 8.44 10.69 2.76
CA VAL A 200 9.37 9.80 2.05
C VAL A 200 8.92 8.35 2.18
N ILE A 201 8.57 7.91 3.39
CA ILE A 201 8.31 6.50 3.70
C ILE A 201 6.95 6.05 3.12
N ALA A 202 5.89 6.83 3.30
CA ALA A 202 4.55 6.40 2.89
C ALA A 202 4.41 6.18 1.36
N PRO A 203 4.94 7.06 0.47
CA PRO A 203 4.94 6.77 -0.96
C PRO A 203 5.67 5.49 -1.32
N ILE A 204 6.84 5.24 -0.72
CA ILE A 204 7.63 4.03 -1.00
C ILE A 204 6.82 2.79 -0.62
N GLN A 205 6.21 2.79 0.56
CA GLN A 205 5.33 1.71 1.01
C GLN A 205 4.22 1.43 0.00
N MET A 206 3.48 2.45 -0.41
CA MET A 206 2.35 2.30 -1.34
C MET A 206 2.78 1.90 -2.76
N LEU A 207 3.96 2.35 -3.19
CA LEU A 207 4.55 1.96 -4.47
C LEU A 207 5.02 0.50 -4.43
N VAL A 208 5.62 0.04 -3.34
CA VAL A 208 6.00 -1.38 -3.16
C VAL A 208 4.76 -2.27 -3.28
N LEU A 209 3.68 -1.93 -2.57
CA LEU A 209 2.43 -2.70 -2.63
C LEU A 209 1.76 -2.61 -4.01
N GLY A 210 1.82 -1.46 -4.68
CA GLY A 210 1.29 -1.29 -6.04
C GLY A 210 2.08 -2.04 -7.11
N VAL A 211 3.41 -2.05 -7.03
CA VAL A 211 4.28 -2.85 -7.91
C VAL A 211 4.03 -4.33 -7.68
N LEU A 212 3.93 -4.76 -6.42
CA LEU A 212 3.61 -6.14 -6.06
C LEU A 212 2.26 -6.55 -6.65
N TYR A 213 1.24 -5.71 -6.53
CA TYR A 213 -0.07 -5.93 -7.14
C TYR A 213 0.03 -6.12 -8.65
N PHE A 214 0.69 -5.22 -9.38
CA PHE A 214 0.79 -5.34 -10.83
C PHE A 214 1.54 -6.59 -11.27
N ARG A 215 2.61 -6.99 -10.55
CA ARG A 215 3.32 -8.23 -10.85
C ARG A 215 2.46 -9.47 -10.59
N LEU A 216 1.73 -9.53 -9.48
CA LEU A 216 0.81 -10.64 -9.20
C LEU A 216 -0.31 -10.71 -10.24
N LEU A 217 -0.83 -9.56 -10.66
CA LEU A 217 -1.85 -9.46 -11.71
C LEU A 217 -1.32 -9.94 -13.07
N ASP A 218 -0.09 -9.56 -13.42
CA ASP A 218 0.56 -10.01 -14.66
C ASP A 218 0.77 -11.55 -14.62
N ILE A 219 1.21 -12.12 -13.48
CA ILE A 219 1.35 -13.58 -13.30
C ILE A 219 0.02 -14.31 -13.42
N GLU A 220 -1.05 -13.77 -12.82
CA GLU A 220 -2.38 -14.37 -12.91
C GLU A 220 -2.92 -14.37 -14.35
N ARG A 221 -2.69 -13.29 -15.11
CA ARG A 221 -3.10 -13.17 -16.52
C ARG A 221 -2.37 -14.13 -17.45
N GLU A 222 -1.17 -14.59 -17.10
CA GLU A 222 -0.40 -15.56 -17.89
C GLU A 222 -0.82 -17.02 -17.62
N ARG A 223 -1.45 -17.31 -16.47
CA ARG A 223 -1.96 -18.65 -16.10
C ARG A 223 -3.08 -19.27 -16.98
N PRO A 224 -3.82 -18.58 -17.86
CA PRO A 224 -4.91 -19.21 -18.64
C PRO A 224 -4.56 -19.78 -20.02
N ALA A 225 -3.34 -19.62 -20.56
CA ALA A 225 -3.06 -20.02 -21.96
C ALA A 225 -2.49 -21.43 -22.14
N GLU A 226 -1.93 -22.04 -21.11
CA GLU A 226 -1.17 -23.30 -21.23
C GLU A 226 -2.06 -24.55 -21.14
N SER A 227 -3.18 -24.48 -20.42
CA SER A 227 -4.09 -25.63 -20.20
C SER A 227 -5.03 -25.99 -21.36
N VAL A 228 -5.09 -25.16 -22.42
CA VAL A 228 -5.98 -25.39 -23.58
C VAL A 228 -5.23 -26.03 -24.76
N LEU A 229 -3.89 -25.94 -24.80
CA LEU A 229 -3.09 -26.50 -25.90
C LEU A 229 -2.48 -27.88 -25.59
N GLU A 230 -2.59 -28.37 -24.36
CA GLU A 230 -2.22 -29.74 -23.96
C GLU A 230 -3.43 -30.69 -23.87
N GLN A 231 -4.28 -30.71 -24.91
CA GLN A 231 -4.97 -31.94 -25.27
C GLN A 231 -4.34 -32.54 -26.53
N PRO A 232 -3.24 -33.30 -26.43
CA PRO A 232 -2.88 -34.27 -27.45
C PRO A 232 -3.77 -35.51 -27.24
N GLY A 233 -4.97 -35.46 -27.81
CA GLY A 233 -5.97 -36.50 -27.56
C GLY A 233 -7.11 -36.51 -28.56
N ASP A 234 -6.86 -36.17 -29.83
CA ASP A 234 -7.73 -36.63 -30.91
C ASP A 234 -6.93 -36.86 -32.19
N SER A 235 -6.05 -37.86 -32.14
CA SER A 235 -5.65 -38.60 -33.33
C SER A 235 -5.54 -40.09 -32.99
N ALA A 236 -6.30 -40.88 -33.73
CA ALA A 236 -6.35 -42.34 -33.81
C ALA A 236 -7.21 -43.09 -32.77
N SER A 237 -8.50 -43.28 -33.10
CA SER A 237 -9.03 -44.59 -33.52
C SER A 237 -10.51 -44.50 -33.88
#